data_AF-A0AA43C9E9-F1
#
_entry.id   AF-A0AA43C9E9-F1
#
_cell.length_a   1.000
_cell.length_b   1.000
_cell.length_c   1.000
_cell.angle_alpha   90.00
_cell.angle_beta   90.00
_cell.angle_gamma   90.00
#
_symmetry.space_group_name_H-M   'P 1'
#
loop_
_entity.id
_entity.type
_entity.pdbx_description
1 polymer ?
#
loop_
_entity_poly.entity_id
_entity_poly.type
_entity_poly.pdbx_seq_one_letter_code
_entity_poly.pdbx_strand_id
1 'polypeptide(L)'
;MSSPANEADVARVLRRAKQECASRRRIWLGPGLPQRLGGSIGRRLEEPESAELAFIEVVSVSPSGVAKTASTTPSLRGPIIGLSAAEYDGLDALVRAQGEPGTTIRRLICPFAVFDFGPNGLIVREIQQGLTAADLQQKLDTPLWAGPDLKELGTR
;
A
#
# COMPACT_ATOMS: atom_id res chain seq x y z
N MET A 1 1.91 -3.10 -23.34
CA MET A 1 2.76 -1.89 -23.26
C MET A 1 2.24 -1.08 -22.08
N SER A 2 3.09 -0.73 -21.11
CA SER A 2 2.68 0.15 -20.00
C SER A 2 2.45 1.56 -20.53
N SER A 3 1.34 2.20 -20.14
CA SER A 3 1.07 3.59 -20.50
C SER A 3 1.95 4.55 -19.66
N PRO A 4 2.24 5.76 -20.14
CA PRO A 4 2.97 6.77 -19.36
C PRO A 4 2.27 7.15 -18.04
N ALA A 5 0.94 7.12 -18.02
CA ALA A 5 0.14 7.36 -16.81
C ALA A 5 0.44 6.30 -15.72
N ASN A 6 0.47 5.02 -16.11
CA ASN A 6 0.80 3.92 -15.22
C ASN A 6 2.25 4.02 -14.67
N GLU A 7 3.20 4.52 -15.46
CA GLU A 7 4.57 4.74 -14.97
C GLU A 7 4.65 5.85 -13.92
N ALA A 8 3.93 6.96 -14.11
CA ALA A 8 3.88 8.06 -13.14
C ALA A 8 3.22 7.62 -11.83
N ASP A 9 2.18 6.80 -11.90
CA ASP A 9 1.48 6.25 -10.76
C ASP A 9 2.35 5.28 -9.96
N VAL A 10 3.04 4.35 -10.65
CA VAL A 10 4.04 3.49 -10.03
C VAL A 10 5.15 4.33 -9.39
N ALA A 11 5.68 5.34 -10.07
CA ALA A 11 6.73 6.20 -9.52
C ALA A 11 6.27 6.91 -8.23
N ARG A 12 5.00 7.33 -8.16
CA ARG A 12 4.41 7.96 -6.97
C ARG A 12 4.32 6.99 -5.80
N VAL A 13 3.83 5.77 -6.05
CA VAL A 13 3.77 4.69 -5.04
C VAL A 13 5.16 4.41 -4.48
N LEU A 14 6.15 4.23 -5.35
CA LEU A 14 7.53 3.97 -4.95
C LEU A 14 8.14 5.14 -4.16
N ARG A 15 7.91 6.38 -4.61
CA ARG A 15 8.37 7.58 -3.91
C ARG A 15 7.80 7.65 -2.48
N ARG A 16 6.51 7.35 -2.31
CA ARG A 16 5.87 7.37 -0.98
C ARG A 16 6.33 6.19 -0.11
N ALA A 17 6.48 5.00 -0.69
CA ALA A 17 7.02 3.84 0.00
C ALA A 17 8.46 4.09 0.52
N LYS A 18 9.29 4.81 -0.24
CA LYS A 18 10.63 5.24 0.20
C LYS A 18 10.60 6.11 1.47
N GLN A 19 9.53 6.89 1.69
CA GLN A 19 9.40 7.69 2.91
C GLN A 19 9.17 6.83 4.15
N GLU A 20 8.48 5.68 4.03
CA GLU A 20 8.32 4.71 5.12
C GLU A 20 9.67 4.06 5.51
N CYS A 21 10.62 4.04 4.59
CA CYS A 21 11.94 3.46 4.82
C CYS A 21 12.87 4.37 5.64
N ALA A 22 12.54 5.66 5.80
CA ALA A 22 13.45 6.64 6.40
C ALA A 22 13.90 6.24 7.81
N SER A 23 13.00 5.65 8.60
CA SER A 23 13.22 5.28 10.00
C SER A 23 13.69 3.84 10.22
N ARG A 24 13.67 2.95 9.20
CA ARG A 24 13.93 1.49 9.37
C ARG A 24 15.14 1.02 8.58
N ARG A 25 16.04 0.26 9.20
CA ARG A 25 17.32 -0.10 8.58
C ARG A 25 17.27 -1.42 7.82
N ARG A 26 16.45 -2.37 8.28
CA ARG A 26 16.35 -3.72 7.73
C ARG A 26 15.04 -3.88 6.97
N ILE A 27 15.12 -3.88 5.64
CA ILE A 27 13.95 -3.88 4.77
C ILE A 27 13.99 -5.12 3.90
N TRP A 28 12.85 -5.81 3.79
CA TRP A 28 12.63 -6.85 2.80
C TRP A 28 11.64 -6.38 1.75
N LEU A 29 11.90 -6.74 0.50
CA LEU A 29 11.07 -6.41 -0.65
C LEU A 29 10.60 -7.70 -1.29
N GLY A 30 9.29 -7.93 -1.24
CA GLY A 30 8.66 -9.02 -1.98
C GLY A 30 8.75 -8.82 -3.49
N PRO A 31 8.37 -9.84 -4.27
CA PRO A 31 8.38 -9.76 -5.72
C PRO A 31 7.45 -8.66 -6.26
N GLY A 32 7.76 -8.17 -7.46
CA GLY A 32 6.90 -7.22 -8.19
C GLY A 32 7.23 -5.75 -7.95
N LEU A 33 6.21 -4.92 -7.73
CA LEU A 33 6.39 -3.47 -7.46
C LEU A 33 7.47 -3.15 -6.42
N PRO A 34 7.54 -3.84 -5.25
CA PRO A 34 8.58 -3.57 -4.26
C PRO A 34 9.99 -3.76 -4.80
N GLN A 35 10.25 -4.69 -5.71
CA GLN A 35 11.61 -4.88 -6.27
C GLN A 35 12.09 -3.63 -7.02
N ARG A 36 11.17 -2.90 -7.67
CA ARG A 36 11.47 -1.61 -8.32
C ARG A 36 11.86 -0.53 -7.30
N LEU A 37 11.34 -0.63 -6.08
CA LEU A 37 11.72 0.24 -4.97
C LEU A 37 13.18 0.00 -4.55
N GLY A 38 13.67 -1.23 -4.64
CA GLY A 38 15.01 -1.63 -4.22
C GLY A 38 16.12 -0.79 -4.85
N GLY A 39 16.04 -0.53 -6.16
CA GLY A 39 17.00 0.37 -6.84
C GLY A 39 16.98 1.82 -6.34
N SER A 40 15.88 2.25 -5.71
CA SER A 40 15.70 3.60 -5.15
C SER A 40 16.06 3.70 -3.67
N ILE A 41 16.04 2.57 -2.95
CA ILE A 41 16.45 2.46 -1.56
C ILE A 41 17.94 2.12 -1.58
N GLY A 42 18.81 3.11 -1.40
CA GLY A 42 20.26 2.91 -1.25
C GLY A 42 20.65 2.23 0.06
N ARG A 43 19.96 1.14 0.45
CA ARG A 43 20.18 0.34 1.65
C ARG A 43 20.26 -1.14 1.29
N ARG A 44 20.89 -1.91 2.18
CA ARG A 44 20.94 -3.36 2.08
C ARG A 44 19.54 -3.93 2.31
N LEU A 45 19.11 -4.82 1.41
CA LEU A 45 17.91 -5.62 1.58
C LEU A 45 18.26 -6.84 2.44
N GLU A 46 17.38 -7.16 3.38
CA GLU A 46 17.55 -8.29 4.30
C GLU A 46 16.70 -9.47 3.86
N GLU A 47 17.04 -10.65 4.38
CA GLU A 47 16.16 -11.82 4.32
C GLU A 47 14.83 -11.55 5.05
N PRO A 48 13.71 -12.15 4.59
CA PRO A 48 12.38 -11.84 5.11
C PRO A 48 12.27 -11.99 6.63
N GLU A 49 12.89 -13.02 7.19
CA GLU A 49 12.89 -13.33 8.64
C GLU A 49 13.64 -12.31 9.50
N SER A 50 14.56 -11.54 8.91
CA SER A 50 15.40 -10.54 9.59
C SER A 50 14.91 -9.10 9.39
N ALA A 51 13.86 -8.91 8.59
CA ALA A 51 13.37 -7.59 8.20
C ALA A 51 12.53 -6.91 9.30
N GLU A 52 12.78 -5.63 9.52
CA GLU A 52 11.98 -4.74 10.38
C GLU A 52 10.77 -4.16 9.65
N LEU A 53 10.80 -4.18 8.31
CA LEU A 53 9.75 -3.70 7.44
C LEU A 53 9.74 -4.54 6.17
N ALA A 54 8.55 -4.95 5.77
CA ALA A 54 8.34 -5.64 4.50
C ALA A 54 7.45 -4.81 3.58
N PHE A 55 7.75 -4.85 2.28
CA PHE A 55 6.85 -4.35 1.25
C PHE A 55 6.44 -5.50 0.33
N ILE A 56 5.15 -5.59 0.01
CA ILE A 56 4.59 -6.58 -0.92
C ILE A 56 3.71 -5.92 -1.96
N GLU A 57 3.64 -6.50 -3.16
CA GLU A 57 2.64 -6.10 -4.15
C GLU A 57 1.27 -6.69 -3.81
N VAL A 58 0.25 -5.85 -3.80
CA VAL A 58 -1.12 -6.19 -3.43
C VAL A 58 -2.01 -6.15 -4.66
N VAL A 59 -2.66 -7.29 -4.92
CA VAL A 59 -3.67 -7.45 -5.99
C VAL A 59 -5.05 -7.05 -5.48
N SER A 60 -5.39 -7.46 -4.26
CA SER A 60 -6.60 -7.06 -3.56
C SER A 60 -6.39 -7.13 -2.05
N VAL A 61 -7.19 -6.43 -1.27
CA VAL A 61 -7.11 -6.43 0.20
C VAL A 61 -8.50 -6.37 0.81
N SER A 62 -8.68 -7.02 1.96
CA SER A 62 -9.90 -6.88 2.76
C SER A 62 -9.93 -5.57 3.55
N PRO A 63 -11.11 -5.11 3.99
CA PRO A 63 -11.22 -3.99 4.92
C PRO A 63 -10.48 -4.20 6.26
N SER A 64 -10.20 -5.46 6.61
CA SER A 64 -9.41 -5.84 7.79
C SER A 64 -7.89 -5.89 7.52
N GLY A 65 -7.43 -5.54 6.32
CA GLY A 65 -6.02 -5.52 5.96
C GLY A 65 -5.44 -6.87 5.55
N VAL A 66 -6.27 -7.87 5.20
CA VAL A 66 -5.78 -9.15 4.67
C VAL A 66 -5.59 -9.02 3.17
N ALA A 67 -4.33 -8.99 2.72
CA ALA A 67 -3.95 -8.79 1.33
C ALA A 67 -3.73 -10.10 0.59
N LYS A 68 -4.26 -10.15 -0.63
CA LYS A 68 -3.92 -11.13 -1.66
C LYS A 68 -2.76 -10.59 -2.48
N THR A 69 -1.74 -11.42 -2.64
CA THR A 69 -0.52 -11.12 -3.38
C THR A 69 -0.42 -12.04 -4.59
N ALA A 70 0.31 -11.62 -5.63
CA ALA A 70 0.55 -12.45 -6.82
C ALA A 70 1.49 -13.64 -6.54
N SER A 71 2.19 -13.62 -5.40
CA SER A 71 3.15 -14.65 -4.99
C SER A 71 3.04 -14.92 -3.51
N THR A 72 3.38 -16.14 -3.10
CA THR A 72 3.39 -16.53 -1.68
C THR A 72 4.31 -15.62 -0.88
N THR A 73 3.79 -15.03 0.19
CA THR A 73 4.58 -14.20 1.09
C THR A 73 5.16 -15.10 2.19
N PRO A 74 6.48 -15.05 2.46
CA PRO A 74 7.09 -15.80 3.54
C PRO A 74 6.58 -15.30 4.90
N SER A 75 6.86 -16.07 5.97
CA SER A 75 6.56 -15.61 7.33
C SER A 75 7.45 -14.41 7.68
N LEU A 76 6.82 -13.28 8.00
CA LEU A 76 7.47 -12.02 8.31
C LEU A 76 7.20 -11.64 9.77
N ARG A 77 8.22 -11.13 10.48
CA ARG A 77 8.09 -10.69 11.88
C ARG A 77 7.73 -9.21 12.02
N GLY A 78 8.10 -8.40 11.04
CA GLY A 78 7.87 -6.96 11.03
C GLY A 78 6.54 -6.54 10.39
N PRO A 79 6.14 -5.27 10.56
CA PRO A 79 5.01 -4.71 9.84
C PRO A 79 5.19 -4.82 8.32
N ILE A 80 4.09 -5.16 7.64
CA ILE A 80 4.02 -5.33 6.19
C ILE A 80 3.24 -4.16 5.59
N ILE A 81 3.80 -3.54 4.56
CA ILE A 81 3.17 -2.47 3.78
C ILE A 81 2.83 -3.02 2.40
N GLY A 82 1.56 -2.93 2.03
CA GLY A 82 1.07 -3.24 0.70
C GLY A 82 1.32 -2.09 -0.27
N LEU A 83 1.80 -2.41 -1.46
CA LEU A 83 1.93 -1.49 -2.58
C LEU A 83 0.97 -1.95 -3.69
N SER A 84 0.19 -1.03 -4.24
CA SER A 84 -0.63 -1.31 -5.41
C SER A 84 -0.46 -0.22 -6.46
N ALA A 85 -0.44 -0.62 -7.73
CA ALA A 85 -0.49 0.29 -8.87
C ALA A 85 -1.92 0.51 -9.39
N ALA A 86 -2.93 -0.04 -8.70
CA ALA A 86 -4.32 0.18 -9.09
C ALA A 86 -4.65 1.68 -9.07
N GLU A 87 -5.37 2.12 -10.09
CA GLU A 87 -5.86 3.49 -10.24
C GLU A 87 -7.16 3.68 -9.43
N TYR A 88 -7.58 4.93 -9.26
CA TYR A 88 -8.77 5.29 -8.48
C TYR A 88 -10.03 4.54 -8.94
N ASP A 89 -10.19 4.37 -10.25
CA ASP A 89 -11.35 3.66 -10.81
C ASP A 89 -11.37 2.16 -10.52
N GLY A 90 -10.26 1.57 -10.09
CA GLY A 90 -10.16 0.18 -9.65
C GLY A 90 -10.19 -0.01 -8.14
N LEU A 91 -10.53 1.03 -7.36
CA LEU A 91 -10.52 0.97 -5.89
C LEU A 91 -11.49 -0.08 -5.33
N ASP A 92 -12.67 -0.23 -5.94
CA ASP A 92 -13.68 -1.24 -5.60
C ASP A 92 -13.17 -2.68 -5.83
N ALA A 93 -12.42 -2.89 -6.91
CA ALA A 93 -11.79 -4.16 -7.21
C ALA A 93 -10.60 -4.45 -6.30
N LEU A 94 -9.88 -3.40 -5.85
CA LEU A 94 -8.75 -3.50 -4.95
C LEU A 94 -9.18 -3.81 -3.52
N VAL A 95 -10.22 -3.14 -3.00
CA VAL A 95 -10.69 -3.32 -1.62
C VAL A 95 -11.96 -4.16 -1.61
N ARG A 96 -11.83 -5.46 -1.31
CA ARG A 96 -12.94 -6.43 -1.37
C ARG A 96 -13.26 -7.00 0.00
N ALA A 97 -14.54 -7.07 0.34
CA ALA A 97 -14.99 -7.61 1.62
C ALA A 97 -14.65 -9.11 1.85
N GLN A 98 -14.36 -9.88 0.79
CA GLN A 98 -14.10 -11.31 0.93
C GLN A 98 -12.69 -11.60 1.47
N GLY A 99 -12.66 -12.23 2.65
CA GLY A 99 -11.46 -12.73 3.33
C GLY A 99 -11.00 -14.05 2.75
N GLU A 100 -10.23 -13.98 1.67
CA GLU A 100 -9.36 -15.08 1.27
C GLU A 100 -8.19 -15.20 2.26
N PRO A 101 -7.60 -16.40 2.46
CA PRO A 101 -6.34 -16.50 3.17
C PRO A 101 -5.30 -15.60 2.51
N GLY A 102 -4.62 -14.78 3.30
CA GLY A 102 -3.73 -13.76 2.79
C GLY A 102 -2.76 -13.24 3.83
N THR A 103 -1.99 -12.24 3.42
CA THR A 103 -0.97 -11.60 4.27
C THR A 103 -1.58 -10.38 4.95
N THR A 104 -1.51 -10.32 6.29
CA THR A 104 -1.99 -9.13 7.01
C THR A 104 -1.02 -7.97 6.79
N ILE A 105 -1.51 -6.88 6.21
CA ILE A 105 -0.78 -5.63 6.02
C ILE A 105 -1.28 -4.56 6.97
N ARG A 106 -0.36 -3.68 7.38
CA ARG A 106 -0.68 -2.54 8.23
C ARG A 106 -1.20 -1.34 7.44
N ARG A 107 -0.67 -1.17 6.23
CA ARG A 107 -0.86 0.01 5.39
C ARG A 107 -0.87 -0.40 3.93
N LEU A 108 -1.74 0.24 3.15
CA LEU A 108 -1.78 0.16 1.70
C LEU A 108 -1.40 1.51 1.10
N ILE A 109 -0.45 1.51 0.15
CA ILE A 109 -0.04 2.69 -0.60
C ILE A 109 -0.47 2.52 -2.05
N CYS A 110 -1.29 3.45 -2.52
CA CYS A 110 -1.81 3.55 -3.89
C CYS A 110 -1.34 4.86 -4.53
N PRO A 111 -1.49 5.02 -5.86
CA PRO A 111 -1.16 6.27 -6.55
C PRO A 111 -2.02 7.46 -6.11
N PHE A 112 -3.23 7.21 -5.60
CA PHE A 112 -4.18 8.26 -5.25
C PHE A 112 -4.43 8.40 -3.74
N ALA A 113 -4.03 7.42 -2.93
CA ALA A 113 -4.26 7.45 -1.49
C ALA A 113 -3.33 6.53 -0.69
N VAL A 114 -3.24 6.78 0.61
CA VAL A 114 -2.64 5.88 1.60
C VAL A 114 -3.70 5.50 2.62
N PHE A 115 -3.87 4.19 2.84
CA PHE A 115 -4.84 3.65 3.79
C PHE A 115 -4.15 2.89 4.91
N ASP A 116 -4.59 3.11 6.14
CA ASP A 116 -4.38 2.19 7.26
C ASP A 116 -5.67 1.37 7.48
N PHE A 117 -5.55 0.23 8.16
CA PHE A 117 -6.68 -0.66 8.47
C PHE A 117 -7.02 -0.57 9.95
N GLY A 118 -8.28 -0.26 10.25
CA GLY A 118 -8.81 -0.15 11.60
C GLY A 118 -9.87 -1.21 11.92
N PRO A 119 -10.31 -1.30 13.19
CA PRO A 119 -11.33 -2.25 13.60
C PRO A 119 -12.70 -2.00 12.93
N ASN A 120 -12.96 -0.77 12.48
CA ASN A 120 -14.24 -0.33 11.92
C ASN A 120 -14.17 0.01 10.42
N GLY A 121 -13.15 -0.50 9.71
CA GLY A 121 -12.96 -0.25 8.28
C GLY A 121 -11.64 0.45 7.96
N LEU A 122 -11.58 1.10 6.80
CA LEU A 122 -10.36 1.75 6.33
C LEU A 122 -10.21 3.13 6.95
N ILE A 123 -8.96 3.53 7.18
CA ILE A 123 -8.60 4.87 7.61
C ILE A 123 -7.74 5.49 6.52
N VAL A 124 -8.25 6.52 5.85
CA VAL A 124 -7.46 7.25 4.87
C VAL A 124 -6.53 8.24 5.55
N ARG A 125 -5.24 8.15 5.25
CA ARG A 125 -4.15 8.94 5.83
C ARG A 125 -3.67 10.02 4.88
N GLU A 126 -3.66 9.71 3.59
CA GLU A 126 -3.21 10.64 2.54
C GLU A 126 -4.11 10.49 1.32
N ILE A 127 -4.43 11.60 0.65
CA ILE A 127 -5.28 11.63 -0.56
C ILE A 127 -4.66 12.56 -1.59
N GLN A 128 -4.67 12.15 -2.86
CA GLN A 128 -4.22 12.97 -3.98
C GLN A 128 -5.07 14.25 -4.11
N GLN A 129 -4.42 15.36 -4.50
CA GLN A 129 -5.10 16.61 -4.79
C GLN A 129 -6.24 16.42 -5.79
N GLY A 130 -7.41 16.99 -5.48
CA GLY A 130 -8.62 16.88 -6.31
C GLY A 130 -9.53 15.70 -5.96
N LEU A 131 -9.13 14.83 -5.03
CA LEU A 131 -9.98 13.81 -4.42
C LEU A 131 -10.26 14.14 -2.96
N THR A 132 -11.43 13.70 -2.48
CA THR A 132 -11.85 13.80 -1.09
C THR A 132 -12.08 12.41 -0.48
N ALA A 133 -12.18 12.33 0.84
CA ALA A 133 -12.56 11.09 1.50
C ALA A 133 -13.98 10.62 1.09
N ALA A 134 -14.88 11.56 0.75
CA ALA A 134 -16.21 11.23 0.26
C ALA A 134 -16.17 10.56 -1.12
N ASP A 135 -15.30 11.02 -2.03
CA ASP A 135 -15.13 10.40 -3.34
C ASP A 135 -14.63 8.96 -3.21
N LEU A 136 -13.65 8.73 -2.32
CA LEU A 136 -13.17 7.38 -2.01
C LEU A 136 -14.28 6.50 -1.41
N GLN A 137 -15.09 7.03 -0.49
CA GLN A 137 -16.20 6.30 0.13
C GLN A 137 -17.25 5.86 -0.90
N GLN A 138 -17.51 6.65 -1.95
CA GLN A 138 -18.48 6.29 -3.00
C GLN A 138 -18.08 5.04 -3.79
N LYS A 139 -16.79 4.67 -3.80
CA LYS A 139 -16.27 3.48 -4.47
C LYS A 139 -16.15 2.27 -3.54
N LEU A 140 -16.44 2.43 -2.25
CA LEU A 140 -16.18 1.42 -1.23
C LEU A 140 -17.48 0.95 -0.57
N ASP A 141 -17.67 -0.36 -0.51
CA ASP A 141 -18.76 -1.00 0.24
C ASP A 141 -18.48 -1.10 1.75
N THR A 142 -17.31 -0.63 2.18
CA THR A 142 -16.86 -0.63 3.57
C THR A 142 -16.76 0.81 4.09
N PRO A 143 -16.97 1.03 5.40
CA PRO A 143 -16.73 2.34 5.98
C PRO A 143 -15.29 2.80 5.78
N LEU A 144 -15.16 4.07 5.39
CA LEU A 144 -13.91 4.80 5.27
C LEU A 144 -13.92 5.99 6.22
N TRP A 145 -12.88 6.11 7.03
CA TRP A 145 -12.71 7.18 7.99
C TRP A 145 -11.55 8.08 7.58
N ALA A 146 -11.75 9.40 7.61
CA ALA A 146 -10.65 10.35 7.54
C ALA A 146 -9.80 10.24 8.81
N GLY A 147 -8.52 9.90 8.67
CA GLY A 147 -7.60 9.86 9.80
C GLY A 147 -7.36 11.26 10.40
N PRO A 148 -6.96 11.35 11.68
CA PRO A 148 -6.71 12.64 12.35
C PRO A 148 -5.58 13.46 11.71
N ASP A 149 -4.65 12.78 11.02
CA ASP A 149 -3.52 13.41 10.31
C ASP A 149 -3.73 13.36 8.79
N LEU A 150 -4.99 13.36 8.33
CA LEU A 150 -5.28 13.34 6.90
C LEU A 150 -4.64 14.54 6.21
N LYS A 151 -3.82 14.26 5.20
CA LYS A 151 -3.11 15.27 4.41
C LYS A 151 -3.09 14.94 2.92
N GLU A 152 -2.58 15.87 2.14
CA GLU A 152 -2.38 15.66 0.71
C GLU A 152 -1.24 14.66 0.46
N LEU A 153 -1.45 13.76 -0.50
CA LEU A 153 -0.52 12.69 -0.85
C LEU A 153 0.86 13.21 -1.24
N GLY A 154 1.87 12.75 -0.52
CA GLY A 154 3.27 13.12 -0.77
C GLY A 154 3.68 14.48 -0.21
N THR A 155 2.81 15.18 0.51
CA THR A 155 3.20 16.32 1.35
C THR A 155 3.79 15.82 2.68
N ARG A 156 4.84 16.47 3.17
CA ARG A 156 5.51 16.07 4.42
C ARG A 156 4.76 16.60 5.62
#